data_AF-A0AAJ5Z2T7-F1
#
_entry.id   AF-A0AAJ5Z2T7-F1
#
_cell.length_a   1.000
_cell.length_b   1.000
_cell.length_c   1.000
_cell.angle_alpha   90.00
_cell.angle_beta   90.00
_cell.angle_gamma   90.00
#
_symmetry.space_group_name_H-M   'P 1'
#
loop_
_entity.id
_entity.type
_entity.pdbx_description
1 polymer ?
#
loop_
_entity_poly.entity_id
_entity_poly.type
_entity_poly.pdbx_seq_one_letter_code
_entity_poly.pdbx_strand_id
1 'polypeptide(L)'
;MSYIDKPRFHKPTHPARAKPVPEDPGLEPSTALRLPLLRSDHVPSDAPPLQAHAQAGIEMQRRAMDDVRERDRQQTEQLEILTRAKAQLRKELPLCGVRCAAAACSSLAHHPDVREHVFRSRRSKHIQPDPQGDAAIRVLQLSLPQDERVPQALMAAVQASNGTLIPHPVVFDWDYWNVDQILRALLPDALEEGAPSAFSMVGHIAHVNLREEYLAYRYLIGQVILEKTPRVETVVNKLDTIETEFRVFAMELLAGKPLYTAQVSESGCLFTLDFRHVYWNSRLHTEHGRLIDQFLPFQVVSDVMAGVGPFAVPAAKKGCWVLANDLNPACHASLVHNARQNKVEAHCIPSCEDGRAFIRRSILQAWDAAFPAQDASLMSGRQKRRERKTPSETMPSALDPRPRRLIDHFVMNLPATALEFLDAFRGAYTDLAKHAGYEALEAEIQARQQAPQLEPWPMVHVHCFTKDVEHAATDICARASAALGAHLAPSDVSLHLVRSVAPNKDMYCLSFRLPRHVLYHH
;
A
#
# COMPACT_ATOMS: atom_id res chain seq x y z
N MET A 1 3.75 33.79 17.89
CA MET A 1 3.98 32.33 17.86
C MET A 1 3.27 31.71 19.06
N SER A 2 1.96 31.53 18.98
CA SER A 2 1.19 30.80 19.99
C SER A 2 1.06 29.36 19.52
N TYR A 3 1.66 28.43 20.26
CA TYR A 3 1.33 27.01 20.18
C TYR A 3 -0.17 26.89 20.50
N ILE A 4 -1.00 26.72 19.48
CA ILE A 4 -2.38 26.31 19.67
C ILE A 4 -2.31 24.86 20.12
N ASP A 5 -2.67 24.65 21.37
CA ASP A 5 -2.84 23.35 22.01
C ASP A 5 -3.91 22.58 21.22
N LYS A 6 -3.47 21.77 20.25
CA LYS A 6 -4.39 20.91 19.48
C LYS A 6 -4.89 19.85 20.48
N PRO A 7 -6.22 19.64 20.61
CA PRO A 7 -6.75 18.61 21.48
C PRO A 7 -6.12 17.27 21.12
N ARG A 8 -5.43 16.66 22.09
CA ARG A 8 -4.89 15.31 21.99
C ARG A 8 -6.06 14.36 21.76
N PHE A 9 -6.33 14.04 20.50
CA PHE A 9 -7.26 12.97 20.17
C PHE A 9 -6.62 11.67 20.66
N HIS A 10 -7.03 11.25 21.86
CA HIS A 10 -6.89 9.88 22.30
C HIS A 10 -7.68 9.05 21.28
N LYS A 11 -7.01 8.58 20.21
CA LYS A 11 -7.60 7.56 19.34
C LYS A 11 -7.92 6.40 20.27
N PRO A 12 -9.20 5.97 20.37
CA PRO A 12 -9.50 4.77 21.12
C PRO A 12 -8.59 3.68 20.59
N THR A 13 -7.95 2.97 21.50
CA THR A 13 -7.25 1.72 21.21
C THR A 13 -8.15 0.94 20.26
N HIS A 14 -7.74 0.77 19.00
CA HIS A 14 -8.33 -0.29 18.19
C HIS A 14 -8.29 -1.53 19.08
N PRO A 15 -9.41 -2.23 19.32
CA PRO A 15 -9.37 -3.45 20.09
C PRO A 15 -8.27 -4.29 19.46
N ALA A 16 -7.21 -4.54 20.21
CA ALA A 16 -6.08 -5.30 19.73
C ALA A 16 -6.70 -6.57 19.16
N ARG A 17 -6.57 -6.75 17.83
CA ARG A 17 -7.08 -7.95 17.18
C ARG A 17 -6.41 -9.08 17.95
N ALA A 18 -7.18 -9.81 18.77
CA ALA A 18 -6.63 -10.75 19.72
C ALA A 18 -5.74 -11.70 18.93
N LYS A 19 -4.42 -11.50 19.05
CA LYS A 19 -3.47 -12.29 18.27
C LYS A 19 -3.56 -13.70 18.84
N PRO A 20 -3.58 -14.73 17.97
CA PRO A 20 -3.56 -16.10 18.44
C PRO A 20 -2.38 -16.27 19.40
N VAL A 21 -2.64 -16.93 20.53
CA VAL A 21 -1.61 -17.31 21.50
C VAL A 21 -0.50 -18.04 20.73
N PRO A 22 0.79 -17.77 21.01
CA PRO A 22 1.88 -18.52 20.40
C PRO A 22 1.62 -20.02 20.57
N GLU A 23 1.60 -20.76 19.46
CA GLU A 23 1.28 -22.21 19.45
C GLU A 23 2.29 -23.04 20.28
N ASP A 24 3.45 -22.47 20.61
CA ASP A 24 4.46 -23.11 21.45
C ASP A 24 5.18 -22.07 22.35
N PRO A 25 4.77 -21.93 23.62
CA PRO A 25 5.36 -20.97 24.58
C PRO A 25 6.87 -21.17 24.81
N GLY A 26 7.39 -22.38 24.53
CA GLY A 26 8.81 -22.71 24.62
C GLY A 26 9.65 -22.12 23.49
N LEU A 27 9.03 -21.57 22.44
CA LEU A 27 9.69 -21.08 21.22
C LEU A 27 9.64 -19.56 21.06
N GLU A 28 9.40 -18.77 22.11
CA GLU A 28 9.51 -17.29 22.04
C GLU A 28 10.89 -16.80 22.56
N PRO A 29 11.38 -15.64 22.09
CA PRO A 29 12.58 -15.03 22.63
C PRO A 29 12.39 -14.67 24.11
N SER A 30 13.46 -14.76 24.89
CA SER A 30 13.41 -14.45 26.33
C SER A 30 12.99 -12.99 26.57
N THR A 31 12.11 -12.77 27.55
CA THR A 31 11.75 -11.44 28.04
C THR A 31 12.78 -10.87 29.03
N ALA A 32 13.88 -11.57 29.31
CA ALA A 32 14.96 -11.03 30.16
C ALA A 32 15.75 -9.89 29.48
N LEU A 33 15.49 -9.60 28.19
CA LEU A 33 16.27 -8.71 27.33
C LEU A 33 15.67 -7.30 27.21
N ARG A 34 14.70 -6.98 28.07
CA ARG A 34 13.93 -5.73 27.99
C ARG A 34 14.83 -4.53 28.21
N LEU A 35 14.73 -3.59 27.29
CA LEU A 35 15.41 -2.31 27.39
C LEU A 35 14.81 -1.46 28.52
N PRO A 36 15.63 -0.64 29.20
CA PRO A 36 15.13 0.30 30.19
C PRO A 36 14.29 1.39 29.50
N LEU A 37 13.27 1.89 30.20
CA LEU A 37 12.51 3.06 29.76
C LEU A 37 13.42 4.29 29.70
N LEU A 38 13.44 4.97 28.56
CA LEU A 38 14.14 6.23 28.38
C LEU A 38 13.28 7.40 28.88
N ARG A 39 13.87 8.32 29.65
CA ARG A 39 13.23 9.53 30.18
C ARG A 39 14.02 10.78 29.77
N SER A 40 13.32 11.90 29.60
CA SER A 40 13.93 13.22 29.45
C SER A 40 14.08 13.88 30.82
N ASP A 41 15.11 14.71 31.00
CA ASP A 41 15.35 15.50 32.21
C ASP A 41 14.19 16.45 32.57
N HIS A 42 13.32 16.77 31.61
CA HIS A 42 12.17 17.66 31.78
C HIS A 42 10.88 16.94 32.17
N VAL A 43 10.92 15.61 32.31
CA VAL A 43 9.76 14.81 32.69
C VAL A 43 9.80 14.56 34.21
N PRO A 44 8.74 14.90 34.96
CA PRO A 44 8.67 14.60 36.39
C PRO A 44 8.90 13.12 36.69
N SER A 45 9.60 12.83 37.80
CA SER A 45 9.94 11.45 38.18
C SER A 45 8.71 10.57 38.43
N ASP A 46 7.59 11.20 38.80
CA ASP A 46 6.28 10.62 39.12
C ASP A 46 5.33 10.54 37.90
N ALA A 47 5.73 11.04 36.73
CA ALA A 47 4.90 10.96 35.53
C ALA A 47 4.62 9.49 35.14
N PRO A 48 3.40 9.18 34.62
CA PRO A 48 3.10 7.84 34.11
C PRO A 48 4.14 7.38 33.08
N PRO A 49 4.59 6.11 33.10
CA PRO A 49 5.65 5.61 32.23
C PRO A 49 5.45 5.93 30.74
N LEU A 50 4.23 5.76 30.23
CA LEU A 50 3.89 6.03 28.83
C LEU A 50 3.98 7.52 28.47
N GLN A 51 3.49 8.41 29.35
CA GLN A 51 3.56 9.85 29.14
C GLN A 51 5.00 10.36 29.16
N ALA A 52 5.77 9.87 30.14
CA ALA A 52 7.19 10.17 30.27
C ALA A 52 7.96 9.79 28.99
N HIS A 53 7.66 8.60 28.46
CA HIS A 53 8.31 8.07 27.27
C HIS A 53 7.91 8.84 26.00
N ALA A 54 6.63 9.15 25.82
CA ALA A 54 6.15 9.95 24.70
C ALA A 54 6.87 11.31 24.65
N GLN A 55 6.95 12.01 25.78
CA GLN A 55 7.65 13.30 25.86
C GLN A 55 9.15 13.18 25.57
N ALA A 56 9.80 12.13 26.10
CA ALA A 56 11.21 11.87 25.84
C ALA A 56 11.47 11.61 24.34
N GLY A 57 10.63 10.78 23.72
CA GLY A 57 10.73 10.44 22.31
C GLY A 57 10.54 11.65 21.38
N ILE A 58 9.56 12.52 21.66
CA ILE A 58 9.33 13.77 20.92
C ILE A 58 10.57 14.67 21.00
N GLU A 59 11.13 14.86 22.19
CA GLU A 59 12.30 15.72 22.38
C GLU A 59 13.54 15.17 21.68
N MET A 60 13.77 13.87 21.77
CA MET A 60 14.87 13.19 21.06
C MET A 60 14.74 13.33 19.55
N GLN A 61 13.52 13.18 19.02
CA GLN A 61 13.24 13.35 17.59
C GLN A 61 13.51 14.80 17.16
N ARG A 62 13.01 15.78 17.91
CA ARG A 62 13.24 17.21 17.64
C ARG A 62 14.72 17.54 17.55
N ARG A 63 15.51 17.17 18.55
CA ARG A 63 16.96 17.43 18.56
C ARG A 63 17.69 16.76 17.40
N ALA A 64 17.31 15.52 17.06
CA ALA A 64 17.90 14.80 15.93
C ALA A 64 17.50 15.39 14.56
N MET A 65 16.34 16.05 14.46
CA MET A 65 15.94 16.77 13.26
C MET A 65 16.72 18.09 13.10
N ASP A 66 17.06 18.74 14.21
CA ASP A 66 17.78 20.02 14.21
C ASP A 66 19.31 19.87 14.12
N ASP A 67 19.88 18.76 14.63
CA ASP A 67 21.33 18.49 14.64
C ASP A 67 21.68 17.09 14.12
N VAL A 68 22.43 17.06 13.02
CA VAL A 68 22.95 15.84 12.40
C VAL A 68 23.86 15.05 13.34
N ARG A 69 24.67 15.70 14.17
CA ARG A 69 25.56 15.01 15.11
C ARG A 69 24.78 14.29 16.19
N GLU A 70 23.73 14.93 16.70
CA GLU A 70 22.81 14.34 17.66
C GLU A 70 22.06 13.15 17.06
N ARG A 71 21.61 13.29 15.80
CA ARG A 71 20.99 12.21 15.04
C ARG A 71 21.91 10.99 14.95
N ASP A 72 23.15 11.20 14.51
CA ASP A 72 24.13 10.14 14.29
C ASP A 72 24.55 9.49 15.62
N ARG A 73 24.62 10.26 16.72
CA ARG A 73 24.82 9.73 18.09
C ARG A 73 23.69 8.81 18.50
N GLN A 74 22.43 9.28 18.42
CA GLN A 74 21.25 8.48 18.79
C GLN A 74 21.13 7.19 17.94
N GLN A 75 21.45 7.27 16.64
CA GLN A 75 21.49 6.09 15.76
C GLN A 75 22.55 5.09 16.23
N THR A 76 23.78 5.56 16.47
CA THR A 76 24.89 4.70 16.91
C THR A 76 24.55 4.00 18.22
N GLU A 77 24.07 4.74 19.23
CA GLU A 77 23.67 4.19 20.53
C GLU A 77 22.59 3.09 20.40
N GLN A 78 21.56 3.33 19.58
CA GLN A 78 20.49 2.35 19.37
C GLN A 78 20.93 1.12 18.58
N LEU A 79 21.84 1.28 17.62
CA LEU A 79 22.40 0.15 16.87
C LEU A 79 23.34 -0.70 17.73
N GLU A 80 24.10 -0.10 18.65
CA GLU A 80 24.89 -0.84 19.62
C GLU A 80 24.01 -1.66 20.56
N ILE A 81 22.90 -1.08 21.04
CA ILE A 81 21.88 -1.79 21.82
C ILE A 81 21.37 -2.99 21.05
N LEU A 82 21.01 -2.80 19.77
CA LEU A 82 20.50 -3.88 18.93
C LEU A 82 21.53 -4.98 18.70
N THR A 83 22.81 -4.63 18.45
CA THR A 83 23.88 -5.61 18.28
C THR A 83 24.09 -6.46 19.53
N ARG A 84 24.04 -5.85 20.73
CA ARG A 84 24.12 -6.61 22.00
C ARG A 84 22.92 -7.52 22.18
N ALA A 85 21.73 -7.04 21.85
CA ALA A 85 20.49 -7.78 21.94
C ALA A 85 20.44 -9.01 21.00
N LYS A 86 21.00 -8.91 19.79
CA LYS A 86 21.07 -10.04 18.83
C LYS A 86 21.71 -11.28 19.41
N ALA A 87 22.82 -11.12 20.14
CA ALA A 87 23.51 -12.24 20.78
C ALA A 87 22.63 -12.91 21.85
N GLN A 88 21.81 -12.12 22.53
CA GLN A 88 20.94 -12.59 23.60
C GLN A 88 19.62 -13.20 23.09
N LEU A 89 19.19 -12.84 21.88
CA LEU A 89 18.04 -13.44 21.20
C LEU A 89 18.32 -14.85 20.66
N ARG A 90 19.60 -15.27 20.63
CA ARG A 90 19.97 -16.63 20.24
C ARG A 90 19.51 -17.62 21.31
N LYS A 91 18.58 -18.49 20.95
CA LYS A 91 18.14 -19.61 21.79
C LYS A 91 18.55 -20.92 21.14
N GLU A 92 19.01 -21.86 21.96
CA GLU A 92 19.40 -23.19 21.50
C GLU A 92 18.57 -24.23 22.24
N LEU A 93 17.92 -25.12 21.50
CA LEU A 93 17.30 -26.31 22.08
C LEU A 93 18.25 -27.49 21.84
N PRO A 94 18.77 -28.14 22.90
CA PRO A 94 19.68 -29.27 22.79
C PRO A 94 18.91 -30.53 22.37
N LEU A 95 18.54 -30.59 21.09
CA LEU A 95 17.78 -31.68 20.50
C LEU A 95 18.70 -32.65 19.74
N CYS A 96 18.15 -33.82 19.42
CA CYS A 96 18.77 -34.83 18.58
C CYS A 96 18.32 -34.71 17.12
N GLY A 97 19.13 -35.27 16.22
CA GLY A 97 18.76 -35.49 14.82
C GLY A 97 19.21 -36.86 14.35
N VAL A 98 18.57 -37.38 13.29
CA VAL A 98 18.98 -38.62 12.64
C VAL A 98 19.75 -38.30 11.38
N ARG A 99 21.05 -38.55 11.40
CA ARG A 99 21.91 -38.47 10.22
C ARG A 99 21.72 -39.73 9.38
N CYS A 100 21.20 -39.59 8.16
CA CYS A 100 20.93 -40.72 7.27
C CYS A 100 21.07 -40.33 5.80
N ALA A 101 21.06 -41.33 4.90
CA ALA A 101 21.09 -41.09 3.47
C ALA A 101 19.91 -40.19 3.03
N ALA A 102 20.19 -39.22 2.15
CA ALA A 102 19.18 -38.27 1.66
C ALA A 102 17.95 -38.99 1.06
N ALA A 103 18.17 -40.14 0.40
CA ALA A 103 17.10 -40.96 -0.17
C ALA A 103 16.19 -41.62 0.87
N ALA A 104 16.70 -41.86 2.10
CA ALA A 104 15.95 -42.50 3.19
C ALA A 104 15.27 -41.49 4.14
N CYS A 105 15.79 -40.26 4.20
CA CYS A 105 15.39 -39.25 5.19
C CYS A 105 13.89 -38.88 5.13
N SER A 106 13.33 -38.73 3.92
CA SER A 106 11.91 -38.43 3.76
C SER A 106 11.03 -39.60 4.21
N SER A 107 11.37 -40.84 3.85
CA SER A 107 10.62 -42.03 4.27
C SER A 107 10.68 -42.21 5.78
N LEU A 108 11.85 -41.98 6.39
CA LEU A 108 12.04 -42.03 7.83
C LEU A 108 11.17 -40.98 8.56
N ALA A 109 11.08 -39.76 8.03
CA ALA A 109 10.23 -38.71 8.62
C ALA A 109 8.73 -39.05 8.67
N HIS A 110 8.27 -39.98 7.82
CA HIS A 110 6.88 -40.45 7.77
C HIS A 110 6.66 -41.79 8.47
N HIS A 111 7.71 -42.43 8.97
CA HIS A 111 7.62 -43.72 9.65
C HIS A 111 6.75 -43.60 10.92
N PRO A 112 5.85 -44.56 11.21
CA PRO A 112 4.94 -44.49 12.36
C PRO A 112 5.65 -44.20 13.69
N ASP A 113 6.75 -44.90 13.95
CA ASP A 113 7.55 -44.76 15.19
C ASP A 113 8.47 -43.54 15.23
N VAL A 114 8.50 -42.71 14.17
CA VAL A 114 9.38 -41.53 14.05
C VAL A 114 8.58 -40.24 13.91
N ARG A 115 7.45 -40.29 13.20
CA ARG A 115 6.66 -39.11 12.80
C ARG A 115 6.28 -38.21 13.97
N GLU A 116 5.96 -38.79 15.12
CA GLU A 116 5.59 -38.06 16.35
C GLU A 116 6.79 -37.36 17.01
N HIS A 117 8.00 -37.85 16.75
CA HIS A 117 9.23 -37.28 17.26
C HIS A 117 9.87 -36.29 16.29
N VAL A 118 9.33 -36.06 15.08
CA VAL A 118 9.91 -35.09 14.13
C VAL A 118 9.68 -33.66 14.61
N PHE A 119 10.75 -32.87 14.68
CA PHE A 119 10.66 -31.45 15.02
C PHE A 119 9.94 -30.68 13.92
N ARG A 120 8.88 -29.95 14.26
CA ARG A 120 8.11 -29.16 13.30
C ARG A 120 8.09 -27.71 13.73
N SER A 121 8.56 -26.83 12.85
CA SER A 121 8.46 -25.38 12.99
C SER A 121 7.95 -24.79 11.68
N ARG A 122 7.24 -23.64 11.76
CA ARG A 122 6.75 -22.92 10.59
C ARG A 122 7.88 -22.38 9.70
N ARG A 123 9.05 -22.12 10.28
CA ARG A 123 10.17 -21.42 9.60
C ARG A 123 11.44 -22.25 9.46
N SER A 124 11.54 -23.35 10.18
CA SER A 124 12.68 -24.27 10.08
C SER A 124 12.25 -25.59 9.43
N LYS A 125 13.05 -26.06 8.47
CA LYS A 125 12.85 -27.37 7.85
C LYS A 125 13.26 -28.46 8.84
N HIS A 126 12.51 -29.56 8.85
CA HIS A 126 12.85 -30.72 9.68
C HIS A 126 13.88 -31.64 9.00
N ILE A 127 14.14 -31.46 7.71
CA ILE A 127 15.24 -32.12 7.00
C ILE A 127 16.30 -31.06 6.72
N GLN A 128 17.47 -31.22 7.33
CA GLN A 128 18.58 -30.28 7.29
C GLN A 128 19.76 -30.86 6.51
N PRO A 129 20.63 -30.01 5.92
CA PRO A 129 21.90 -30.43 5.36
C PRO A 129 22.76 -31.18 6.39
N ASP A 130 23.65 -32.04 5.93
CA ASP A 130 24.61 -32.70 6.80
C ASP A 130 25.60 -31.67 7.40
N PRO A 131 25.79 -31.62 8.73
CA PRO A 131 26.76 -30.72 9.37
C PRO A 131 28.20 -30.91 8.88
N GLN A 132 28.53 -32.08 8.32
CA GLN A 132 29.85 -32.38 7.76
C GLN A 132 29.97 -32.03 6.26
N GLY A 133 28.91 -31.53 5.63
CA GLY A 133 28.90 -31.08 4.24
C GLY A 133 28.68 -32.16 3.19
N ASP A 134 28.37 -33.40 3.57
CA ASP A 134 28.09 -34.48 2.60
C ASP A 134 26.71 -34.29 1.95
N ALA A 135 26.69 -34.03 0.64
CA ALA A 135 25.47 -33.83 -0.13
C ALA A 135 24.60 -35.08 -0.24
N ALA A 136 25.14 -36.28 -0.04
CA ALA A 136 24.40 -37.55 -0.02
C ALA A 136 23.69 -37.82 1.31
N ILE A 137 23.99 -37.03 2.35
CA ILE A 137 23.47 -37.20 3.71
C ILE A 137 22.55 -36.03 4.09
N ARG A 138 21.55 -36.31 4.92
CA ARG A 138 20.69 -35.32 5.56
C ARG A 138 20.56 -35.63 7.04
N VAL A 139 20.13 -34.63 7.80
CA VAL A 139 19.73 -34.79 9.20
C VAL A 139 18.23 -34.57 9.32
N LEU A 140 17.51 -35.58 9.79
CA LEU A 140 16.12 -35.45 10.22
C LEU A 140 16.11 -34.91 11.66
N GLN A 141 15.68 -33.66 11.85
CA GLN A 141 15.55 -33.02 13.15
C GLN A 141 14.43 -33.67 13.97
N LEU A 142 14.73 -34.04 15.21
CA LEU A 142 13.76 -34.58 16.15
C LEU A 142 13.43 -33.58 17.28
N SER A 143 12.21 -33.63 17.80
CA SER A 143 11.77 -33.02 19.07
C SER A 143 12.19 -33.88 20.27
N LEU A 144 13.38 -34.47 20.22
CA LEU A 144 13.91 -35.32 21.28
C LEU A 144 15.12 -34.63 21.94
N PRO A 145 15.05 -34.24 23.22
CA PRO A 145 16.19 -33.71 23.97
C PRO A 145 17.38 -34.66 24.00
N GLN A 146 18.60 -34.11 24.05
CA GLN A 146 19.85 -34.88 24.08
C GLN A 146 20.01 -35.74 25.34
N ASP A 147 19.45 -35.29 26.47
CA ASP A 147 19.56 -35.97 27.75
C ASP A 147 18.40 -36.95 28.02
N GLU A 148 17.45 -37.07 27.09
CA GLU A 148 16.27 -37.91 27.26
C GLU A 148 16.48 -39.31 26.69
N ARG A 149 15.89 -40.32 27.35
CA ARG A 149 15.99 -41.71 26.91
C ARG A 149 15.27 -41.90 25.58
N VAL A 150 16.01 -42.37 24.57
CA VAL A 150 15.44 -42.62 23.24
C VAL A 150 14.47 -43.81 23.27
N PRO A 151 13.24 -43.67 22.76
CA PRO A 151 12.31 -44.79 22.61
C PRO A 151 12.89 -45.93 21.76
N GLN A 152 12.67 -47.18 22.20
CA GLN A 152 13.24 -48.35 21.52
C GLN A 152 12.72 -48.52 20.09
N ALA A 153 11.44 -48.21 19.85
CA ALA A 153 10.83 -48.26 18.52
C ALA A 153 11.45 -47.22 17.56
N LEU A 154 11.68 -46.00 18.05
CA LEU A 154 12.40 -44.95 17.32
C LEU A 154 13.82 -45.41 16.96
N MET A 155 14.58 -45.96 17.91
CA MET A 155 15.93 -46.46 17.65
C MET A 155 15.96 -47.61 16.62
N ALA A 156 15.00 -48.53 16.68
CA ALA A 156 14.89 -49.61 15.71
C ALA A 156 14.61 -49.09 14.29
N ALA A 157 13.71 -48.12 14.14
CA ALA A 157 13.43 -47.47 12.87
C ALA A 157 14.65 -46.70 12.31
N VAL A 158 15.38 -46.00 13.19
CA VAL A 158 16.63 -45.31 12.83
C VAL A 158 17.66 -46.32 12.30
N GLN A 159 17.91 -47.42 13.01
CA GLN A 159 18.86 -48.45 12.59
C GLN A 159 18.45 -49.14 11.28
N ALA A 160 17.16 -49.46 11.11
CA ALA A 160 16.63 -50.06 9.88
C ALA A 160 16.83 -49.16 8.64
N SER A 161 16.90 -47.84 8.84
CA SER A 161 17.19 -46.87 7.78
C SER A 161 18.69 -46.61 7.53
N ASN A 162 19.58 -47.35 8.20
CA ASN A 162 21.02 -47.07 8.28
C ASN A 162 21.30 -45.63 8.80
N GLY A 163 20.41 -45.11 9.64
CA GLY A 163 20.55 -43.81 10.27
C GLY A 163 21.36 -43.89 11.57
N THR A 164 21.95 -42.77 11.96
CA THR A 164 22.64 -42.61 13.24
C THR A 164 22.05 -41.43 13.99
N LEU A 165 21.72 -41.62 15.27
CA LEU A 165 21.29 -40.52 16.13
C LEU A 165 22.52 -39.69 16.52
N ILE A 166 22.41 -38.37 16.35
CA ILE A 166 23.47 -37.41 16.65
C ILE A 166 22.93 -36.24 17.48
N PRO A 167 23.77 -35.58 18.31
CA PRO A 167 23.47 -34.26 18.82
C PRO A 167 23.27 -33.30 17.65
N HIS A 168 22.10 -32.66 17.58
CA HIS A 168 21.79 -31.71 16.52
C HIS A 168 20.86 -30.62 17.08
N PRO A 169 21.43 -29.63 17.78
CA PRO A 169 20.64 -28.60 18.43
C PRO A 169 19.91 -27.73 17.41
N VAL A 170 18.70 -27.30 17.77
CA VAL A 170 17.96 -26.31 16.96
C VAL A 170 18.30 -24.92 17.48
N VAL A 171 18.86 -24.10 16.59
CA VAL A 171 19.23 -22.72 16.89
C VAL A 171 18.14 -21.78 16.36
N PHE A 172 17.59 -20.97 17.25
CA PHE A 172 16.69 -19.87 16.94
C PHE A 172 17.47 -18.58 17.13
N ASP A 173 17.91 -17.99 16.02
CA ASP A 173 18.71 -16.77 16.00
C ASP A 173 17.92 -15.61 15.37
N TRP A 174 18.64 -14.53 15.10
CA TRP A 174 18.09 -13.34 14.46
C TRP A 174 17.27 -13.64 13.22
N ASP A 175 17.69 -14.59 12.38
CA ASP A 175 17.05 -14.88 11.09
C ASP A 175 15.71 -15.60 11.27
N TYR A 176 15.59 -16.43 12.31
CA TYR A 176 14.36 -17.12 12.66
C TYR A 176 13.23 -16.16 13.08
N TRP A 177 13.55 -15.21 13.98
CA TRP A 177 12.56 -14.35 14.61
C TRP A 177 11.92 -13.36 13.63
N ASN A 178 10.66 -13.01 13.87
CA ASN A 178 9.99 -11.97 13.09
C ASN A 178 10.09 -10.59 13.76
N VAL A 179 9.76 -9.52 13.04
CA VAL A 179 9.81 -8.14 13.55
C VAL A 179 9.01 -7.98 14.85
N ASP A 180 7.81 -8.54 14.93
CA ASP A 180 6.94 -8.47 16.11
C ASP A 180 7.58 -9.16 17.32
N GLN A 181 8.12 -10.36 17.14
CA GLN A 181 8.79 -11.13 18.20
C GLN A 181 10.04 -10.41 18.70
N ILE A 182 10.86 -9.88 17.78
CA ILE A 182 12.06 -9.12 18.15
C ILE A 182 11.66 -7.86 18.92
N LEU A 183 10.75 -7.04 18.39
CA LEU A 183 10.37 -5.79 19.06
C LEU A 183 9.72 -6.05 20.42
N ARG A 184 8.91 -7.10 20.56
CA ARG A 184 8.35 -7.50 21.87
C ARG A 184 9.43 -7.95 22.84
N ALA A 185 10.45 -8.68 22.41
CA ALA A 185 11.52 -9.09 23.32
C ALA A 185 12.40 -7.91 23.80
N LEU A 186 12.55 -6.87 22.95
CA LEU A 186 13.46 -5.75 23.22
C LEU A 186 12.78 -4.57 23.89
N LEU A 187 11.59 -4.15 23.44
CA LEU A 187 10.94 -2.95 23.96
C LEU A 187 10.53 -3.15 25.42
N PRO A 188 10.54 -2.09 26.26
CA PRO A 188 10.06 -2.16 27.64
C PRO A 188 8.67 -2.77 27.77
N ASP A 189 8.34 -3.42 28.90
CA ASP A 189 7.04 -4.07 29.11
C ASP A 189 5.85 -3.12 28.89
N ALA A 190 6.00 -1.86 29.32
CA ALA A 190 4.98 -0.82 29.11
C ALA A 190 4.72 -0.48 27.62
N LEU A 191 5.61 -0.89 26.71
CA LEU A 191 5.56 -0.66 25.27
C LEU A 191 5.43 -1.96 24.46
N GLU A 192 5.27 -3.11 25.13
CA GLU A 192 5.11 -4.38 24.42
C GLU A 192 3.79 -4.41 23.65
N GLU A 193 2.72 -3.96 24.31
CA GLU A 193 1.39 -4.00 23.74
C GLU A 193 1.25 -2.94 22.65
N GLY A 194 1.07 -3.40 21.41
CA GLY A 194 0.97 -2.52 20.26
C GLY A 194 2.31 -2.13 19.62
N ALA A 195 3.39 -2.86 19.93
CA ALA A 195 4.70 -2.70 19.28
C ALA A 195 4.56 -2.50 17.75
N PRO A 196 5.26 -1.53 17.15
CA PRO A 196 5.03 -1.07 15.78
C PRO A 196 5.63 -2.03 14.74
N SER A 197 5.14 -3.27 14.73
CA SER A 197 5.57 -4.34 13.82
C SER A 197 4.84 -4.32 12.47
N ALA A 198 3.74 -3.57 12.37
CA ALA A 198 3.01 -3.37 11.12
C ALA A 198 3.52 -2.14 10.38
N PHE A 199 3.92 -2.32 9.13
CA PHE A 199 4.35 -1.24 8.23
C PHE A 199 3.70 -1.40 6.85
N SER A 200 3.89 -0.41 5.99
CA SER A 200 3.48 -0.49 4.58
C SER A 200 4.67 -0.21 3.68
N MET A 201 4.62 -0.75 2.46
CA MET A 201 5.72 -0.66 1.52
C MET A 201 5.33 0.10 0.26
N VAL A 202 6.30 0.87 -0.24
CA VAL A 202 6.29 1.52 -1.55
C VAL A 202 7.62 1.17 -2.21
N GLY A 203 7.61 0.17 -3.09
CA GLY A 203 8.83 -0.39 -3.67
C GLY A 203 9.74 -0.96 -2.57
N HIS A 204 10.98 -0.46 -2.51
CA HIS A 204 11.97 -0.81 -1.49
C HIS A 204 11.87 0.03 -0.20
N ILE A 205 10.90 0.95 -0.12
CA ILE A 205 10.73 1.84 1.05
C ILE A 205 9.69 1.21 1.97
N ALA A 206 10.07 0.90 3.22
CA ALA A 206 9.12 0.63 4.28
C ALA A 206 8.80 1.93 5.01
N HIS A 207 7.53 2.19 5.25
CA HIS A 207 7.11 3.35 6.04
C HIS A 207 6.23 2.94 7.21
N VAL A 208 6.51 3.56 8.36
CA VAL A 208 5.77 3.42 9.61
C VAL A 208 5.17 4.76 10.01
N ASN A 209 4.19 4.69 10.91
CA ASN A 209 3.66 5.85 11.63
C ASN A 209 3.87 5.55 13.11
N LEU A 210 5.06 5.88 13.63
CA LEU A 210 5.38 5.66 15.03
C LEU A 210 4.54 6.60 15.89
N ARG A 211 3.90 6.04 16.91
CA ARG A 211 3.28 6.86 17.95
C ARG A 211 4.38 7.47 18.82
N GLU A 212 4.02 8.56 19.51
CA GLU A 212 4.94 9.31 20.37
C GLU A 212 5.66 8.38 21.36
N GLU A 213 4.93 7.41 21.92
CA GLU A 213 5.46 6.42 22.84
C GLU A 213 6.40 5.37 22.21
N TYR A 214 6.81 5.50 20.95
CA TYR A 214 7.85 4.65 20.35
C TYR A 214 9.04 5.46 19.79
N LEU A 215 8.95 6.79 19.79
CA LEU A 215 9.94 7.66 19.14
C LEU A 215 11.35 7.55 19.77
N ALA A 216 11.46 7.23 21.06
CA ALA A 216 12.77 7.06 21.69
C ALA A 216 13.54 5.83 21.18
N TYR A 217 12.85 4.84 20.59
CA TYR A 217 13.46 3.61 20.02
C TYR A 217 13.39 3.56 18.49
N ARG A 218 13.10 4.69 17.83
CA ARG A 218 12.76 4.74 16.40
C ARG A 218 13.85 4.21 15.46
N TYR A 219 15.12 4.43 15.76
CA TYR A 219 16.23 3.91 14.93
C TYR A 219 16.42 2.41 15.11
N LEU A 220 16.30 1.91 16.35
CA LEU A 220 16.27 0.48 16.63
C LEU A 220 15.11 -0.20 15.88
N ILE A 221 13.91 0.36 15.97
CA ILE A 221 12.72 -0.15 15.28
C ILE A 221 12.95 -0.17 13.76
N GLY A 222 13.47 0.94 13.21
CA GLY A 222 13.82 1.05 11.80
C GLY A 222 14.81 -0.03 11.36
N GLN A 223 15.87 -0.24 12.15
CA GLN A 223 16.92 -1.21 11.85
C GLN A 223 16.40 -2.65 11.90
N VAL A 224 15.52 -2.98 12.86
CA VAL A 224 14.84 -4.29 12.92
C VAL A 224 14.02 -4.51 11.65
N ILE A 225 13.22 -3.52 11.21
CA ILE A 225 12.41 -3.63 9.99
C ILE A 225 13.30 -3.83 8.75
N LEU A 226 14.38 -3.05 8.63
CA LEU A 226 15.32 -3.10 7.52
C LEU A 226 15.93 -4.51 7.38
N GLU A 227 16.54 -5.02 8.45
CA GLU A 227 17.24 -6.30 8.42
C GLU A 227 16.31 -7.50 8.26
N LYS A 228 15.09 -7.41 8.80
CA LYS A 228 14.10 -8.50 8.71
C LYS A 228 13.28 -8.49 7.43
N THR A 229 13.47 -7.51 6.55
CA THR A 229 12.70 -7.37 5.31
C THR A 229 13.64 -7.25 4.11
N PRO A 230 14.06 -8.37 3.48
CA PRO A 230 15.14 -8.38 2.47
C PRO A 230 14.97 -7.47 1.25
N ARG A 231 13.74 -7.04 0.93
CA ARG A 231 13.45 -6.13 -0.20
C ARG A 231 13.50 -4.64 0.18
N VAL A 232 13.64 -4.34 1.47
CA VAL A 232 13.63 -2.97 1.98
C VAL A 232 15.05 -2.45 2.03
N GLU A 233 15.26 -1.26 1.49
CA GLU A 233 16.56 -0.56 1.53
C GLU A 233 16.48 0.75 2.34
N THR A 234 15.25 1.25 2.55
CA THR A 234 14.96 2.53 3.20
C THR A 234 13.79 2.33 4.17
N VAL A 235 13.95 2.68 5.44
CA VAL A 235 12.86 2.71 6.42
C VAL A 235 12.62 4.14 6.87
N VAL A 236 11.38 4.60 6.76
CA VAL A 236 10.99 5.97 7.13
C VAL A 236 9.84 6.01 8.12
N ASN A 237 9.84 7.03 8.97
CA ASN A 237 8.68 7.41 9.77
C ASN A 237 7.93 8.54 9.06
N LYS A 238 6.61 8.40 8.89
CA LYS A 238 5.77 9.51 8.44
C LYS A 238 5.49 10.44 9.60
N LEU A 239 5.76 11.72 9.41
CA LEU A 239 5.42 12.76 10.38
C LEU A 239 3.96 13.21 10.13
N ASP A 240 3.23 13.54 11.20
CA ASP A 240 1.76 13.71 11.21
C ASP A 240 1.21 14.89 10.38
N THR A 241 2.05 15.61 9.65
CA THR A 241 1.66 16.80 8.88
C THR A 241 1.25 16.42 7.44
N ILE A 242 -0.05 16.24 7.20
CA ILE A 242 -0.66 16.32 5.85
C ILE A 242 -1.36 17.68 5.72
N GLU A 243 -0.63 18.77 5.83
CA GLU A 243 -1.23 20.12 5.77
C GLU A 243 -0.94 20.84 4.45
N THR A 244 -0.19 20.25 3.52
CA THR A 244 0.10 20.86 2.21
C THR A 244 -0.97 20.49 1.17
N GLU A 245 -1.29 21.41 0.27
CA GLU A 245 -2.16 21.18 -0.90
C GLU A 245 -1.75 19.96 -1.74
N PHE A 246 -0.45 19.66 -1.79
CA PHE A 246 0.14 18.53 -2.53
C PHE A 246 0.07 17.18 -1.81
N ARG A 247 -0.50 17.11 -0.60
CA ARG A 247 -0.67 15.87 0.19
C ARG A 247 0.63 15.08 0.44
N VAL A 248 1.77 15.75 0.46
CA VAL A 248 3.07 15.14 0.75
C VAL A 248 3.27 14.98 2.26
N PHE A 249 4.03 13.96 2.66
CA PHE A 249 4.37 13.72 4.06
C PHE A 249 5.81 14.11 4.30
N ALA A 250 6.05 14.92 5.33
CA ALA A 250 7.40 15.00 5.89
C ALA A 250 7.77 13.62 6.45
N MET A 251 9.00 13.18 6.21
CA MET A 251 9.47 11.86 6.59
C MET A 251 10.84 11.95 7.25
N GLU A 252 11.00 11.15 8.30
CA GLU A 252 12.28 10.94 8.97
C GLU A 252 12.88 9.60 8.50
N LEU A 253 14.16 9.58 8.11
CA LEU A 253 14.87 8.34 7.82
C LEU A 253 15.20 7.63 9.13
N LEU A 254 14.66 6.42 9.32
CA LEU A 254 14.92 5.60 10.50
C LEU A 254 16.09 4.62 10.28
N ALA A 255 16.19 4.02 9.11
CA ALA A 255 17.26 3.07 8.81
C ALA A 255 17.49 2.92 7.30
N GLY A 256 18.68 2.43 6.95
CA GLY A 256 19.05 2.14 5.58
C GLY A 256 19.56 3.38 4.82
N LYS A 257 19.45 3.34 3.50
CA LYS A 257 19.97 4.40 2.62
C LYS A 257 18.89 5.46 2.39
N PRO A 258 19.24 6.74 2.17
CA PRO A 258 18.27 7.80 1.84
C PRO A 258 17.78 7.69 0.37
N LEU A 259 17.27 6.52 -0.03
CA LEU A 259 16.71 6.26 -1.35
C LEU A 259 15.20 6.45 -1.29
N TYR A 260 14.72 7.58 -1.81
CA TYR A 260 13.30 7.96 -1.74
C TYR A 260 12.54 7.80 -3.06
N THR A 261 13.25 7.55 -4.15
CA THR A 261 12.65 7.20 -5.44
C THR A 261 12.34 5.71 -5.48
N ALA A 262 11.07 5.35 -5.41
CA ALA A 262 10.60 3.98 -5.43
C ALA A 262 10.04 3.59 -6.80
N GLN A 263 10.17 2.31 -7.14
CA GLN A 263 9.44 1.68 -8.24
C GLN A 263 8.37 0.75 -7.67
N VAL A 264 7.14 0.88 -8.20
CA VAL A 264 5.99 0.06 -7.79
C VAL A 264 5.28 -0.51 -9.03
N SER A 265 4.84 -1.76 -8.94
CA SER A 265 4.07 -2.40 -10.00
C SER A 265 2.60 -2.48 -9.58
N GLU A 266 1.71 -1.92 -10.38
CA GLU A 266 0.27 -1.95 -10.16
C GLU A 266 -0.49 -1.98 -11.49
N SER A 267 -1.59 -2.75 -11.58
CA SER A 267 -2.43 -2.85 -12.78
C SER A 267 -1.63 -3.13 -14.07
N GLY A 268 -0.61 -3.98 -13.95
CA GLY A 268 0.30 -4.35 -15.04
C GLY A 268 1.21 -3.21 -15.54
N CYS A 269 1.32 -2.11 -14.81
CA CYS A 269 2.16 -0.96 -15.10
C CYS A 269 3.25 -0.77 -14.03
N LEU A 270 4.36 -0.16 -14.43
CA LEU A 270 5.46 0.19 -13.52
C LEU A 270 5.44 1.70 -13.27
N PHE A 271 5.45 2.13 -12.02
CA PHE A 271 5.46 3.54 -11.63
C PHE A 271 6.74 3.86 -10.87
N THR A 272 7.42 4.91 -11.29
CA THR A 272 8.58 5.49 -10.61
C THR A 272 8.16 6.81 -9.98
N LEU A 273 8.39 6.95 -8.67
CA LEU A 273 7.95 8.11 -7.90
C LEU A 273 8.93 8.46 -6.78
N ASP A 274 9.13 9.74 -6.52
CA ASP A 274 9.82 10.20 -5.30
C ASP A 274 8.80 10.34 -4.18
N PHE A 275 8.86 9.43 -3.21
CA PHE A 275 7.87 9.30 -2.15
C PHE A 275 7.82 10.51 -1.21
N ARG A 276 8.83 11.39 -1.24
CA ARG A 276 8.82 12.66 -0.51
C ARG A 276 7.92 13.72 -1.13
N HIS A 277 7.73 13.64 -2.43
CA HIS A 277 7.15 14.73 -3.22
C HIS A 277 5.80 14.37 -3.84
N VAL A 278 5.33 13.13 -3.70
CA VAL A 278 4.02 12.71 -4.20
C VAL A 278 3.26 11.87 -3.20
N TYR A 279 1.93 11.84 -3.33
CA TYR A 279 1.08 10.92 -2.59
C TYR A 279 0.98 9.57 -3.32
N TRP A 280 1.22 8.47 -2.61
CA TRP A 280 0.98 7.11 -3.08
C TRP A 280 0.40 6.23 -1.97
N ASN A 281 -0.56 5.37 -2.33
CA ASN A 281 -1.16 4.42 -1.39
C ASN A 281 -1.42 3.06 -2.07
N SER A 282 -0.52 2.10 -1.82
CA SER A 282 -0.59 0.74 -2.36
C SER A 282 -1.86 -0.04 -1.96
N ARG A 283 -2.64 0.45 -0.97
CA ARG A 283 -3.91 -0.19 -0.55
C ARG A 283 -5.09 0.16 -1.46
N LEU A 284 -4.93 1.08 -2.42
CA LEU A 284 -5.99 1.47 -3.35
C LEU A 284 -5.97 0.66 -4.66
N HIS A 285 -5.02 -0.26 -4.85
CA HIS A 285 -4.88 -1.03 -6.09
C HIS A 285 -6.16 -1.76 -6.54
N THR A 286 -6.98 -2.26 -5.60
CA THR A 286 -8.26 -2.92 -5.93
C THR A 286 -9.29 -1.93 -6.49
N GLU A 287 -9.35 -0.72 -5.94
CA GLU A 287 -10.23 0.35 -6.42
C GLU A 287 -9.75 0.90 -7.76
N HIS A 288 -8.43 1.05 -7.91
CA HIS A 288 -7.83 1.41 -9.18
C HIS A 288 -8.23 0.41 -10.27
N GLY A 289 -8.00 -0.88 -10.02
CA GLY A 289 -8.40 -1.97 -10.94
C GLY A 289 -9.89 -1.94 -11.27
N ARG A 290 -10.77 -1.78 -10.27
CA ARG A 290 -12.22 -1.72 -10.47
C ARG A 290 -12.68 -0.63 -11.44
N LEU A 291 -12.13 0.58 -11.33
CA LEU A 291 -12.47 1.67 -12.26
C LEU A 291 -11.82 1.45 -13.63
N ILE A 292 -10.55 1.03 -13.68
CA ILE A 292 -9.86 0.72 -14.95
C ILE A 292 -10.63 -0.35 -15.73
N ASP A 293 -11.19 -1.35 -15.05
CA ASP A 293 -11.95 -2.43 -15.67
C ASP A 293 -13.26 -1.96 -16.33
N GLN A 294 -13.84 -0.84 -15.88
CA GLN A 294 -15.04 -0.24 -16.49
C GLN A 294 -14.76 0.52 -17.78
N PHE A 295 -13.53 1.03 -17.98
CA PHE A 295 -13.21 1.80 -19.18
C PHE A 295 -13.10 0.90 -20.41
N LEU A 296 -13.69 1.33 -21.53
CA LEU A 296 -13.61 0.64 -22.80
C LEU A 296 -12.49 1.22 -23.67
N PRO A 297 -11.85 0.40 -24.53
CA PRO A 297 -10.92 0.92 -25.52
C PRO A 297 -11.52 2.05 -26.34
N PHE A 298 -10.68 3.03 -26.70
CA PHE A 298 -11.02 4.23 -27.47
C PHE A 298 -11.95 5.23 -26.78
N GLN A 299 -12.35 5.00 -25.52
CA GLN A 299 -12.99 6.05 -24.73
C GLN A 299 -12.01 7.15 -24.33
N VAL A 300 -12.54 8.35 -24.10
CA VAL A 300 -11.80 9.49 -23.59
C VAL A 300 -12.02 9.60 -22.07
N VAL A 301 -10.93 9.44 -21.31
CA VAL A 301 -10.92 9.51 -19.85
C VAL A 301 -10.19 10.77 -19.41
N SER A 302 -10.81 11.56 -18.53
CA SER A 302 -10.24 12.74 -17.92
C SER A 302 -9.94 12.48 -16.45
N ASP A 303 -8.67 12.27 -16.11
CA ASP A 303 -8.19 12.08 -14.73
C ASP A 303 -7.76 13.43 -14.14
N VAL A 304 -8.60 14.01 -13.28
CA VAL A 304 -8.47 15.41 -12.83
C VAL A 304 -7.39 15.59 -11.75
N MET A 305 -7.17 14.54 -10.95
CA MET A 305 -6.18 14.49 -9.86
C MET A 305 -5.38 13.19 -9.96
N ALA A 306 -4.65 13.07 -11.06
CA ALA A 306 -4.01 11.86 -11.51
C ALA A 306 -2.83 11.42 -10.63
N GLY A 307 -2.25 12.30 -9.81
CA GLY A 307 -1.02 12.01 -9.08
C GLY A 307 0.07 11.54 -10.04
N VAL A 308 0.64 10.37 -9.75
CA VAL A 308 1.64 9.74 -10.63
C VAL A 308 1.04 8.85 -11.74
N GLY A 309 -0.29 8.84 -11.86
CA GLY A 309 -1.06 8.20 -12.91
C GLY A 309 -1.60 6.78 -12.63
N PRO A 310 -2.00 6.38 -11.41
CA PRO A 310 -2.45 5.01 -11.16
C PRO A 310 -3.76 4.65 -11.88
N PHE A 311 -4.59 5.63 -12.28
CA PHE A 311 -5.70 5.43 -13.21
C PHE A 311 -5.28 5.75 -14.65
N ALA A 312 -4.70 6.92 -14.86
CA ALA A 312 -4.34 7.43 -16.17
C ALA A 312 -3.46 6.48 -17.00
N VAL A 313 -2.35 5.99 -16.44
CA VAL A 313 -1.39 5.15 -17.18
C VAL A 313 -1.98 3.78 -17.53
N PRO A 314 -2.63 3.05 -16.60
CA PRO A 314 -3.29 1.79 -16.96
C PRO A 314 -4.48 1.96 -17.91
N ALA A 315 -5.27 3.03 -17.79
CA ALA A 315 -6.37 3.32 -18.73
C ALA A 315 -5.83 3.53 -20.16
N ALA A 316 -4.76 4.32 -20.30
CA ALA A 316 -4.09 4.51 -21.58
C ALA A 316 -3.53 3.17 -22.12
N LYS A 317 -2.95 2.34 -21.25
CA LYS A 317 -2.44 1.01 -21.60
C LYS A 317 -3.55 0.03 -22.02
N LYS A 318 -4.77 0.20 -21.52
CA LYS A 318 -5.97 -0.55 -21.91
C LYS A 318 -6.49 -0.12 -23.29
N GLY A 319 -6.07 1.05 -23.75
CA GLY A 319 -6.40 1.59 -25.06
C GLY A 319 -7.34 2.80 -25.01
N CYS A 320 -7.47 3.48 -23.88
CA CYS A 320 -8.22 4.74 -23.79
C CYS A 320 -7.34 5.94 -24.22
N TRP A 321 -8.00 7.00 -24.68
CA TRP A 321 -7.39 8.34 -24.74
C TRP A 321 -7.52 8.98 -23.36
N VAL A 322 -6.41 9.44 -22.79
CA VAL A 322 -6.38 9.92 -21.42
C VAL A 322 -5.85 11.35 -21.38
N LEU A 323 -6.68 12.25 -20.86
CA LEU A 323 -6.27 13.58 -20.43
C LEU A 323 -6.03 13.50 -18.93
N ALA A 324 -4.79 13.71 -18.48
CA ALA A 324 -4.43 13.52 -17.07
C ALA A 324 -3.83 14.80 -16.50
N ASN A 325 -4.26 15.18 -15.30
CA ASN A 325 -3.84 16.40 -14.63
C ASN A 325 -3.49 16.15 -13.18
N ASP A 326 -2.50 16.88 -12.67
CA ASP A 326 -2.31 17.02 -11.24
C ASP A 326 -1.76 18.41 -10.91
N LEU A 327 -2.25 19.01 -9.83
CA LEU A 327 -1.79 20.34 -9.38
C LEU A 327 -0.33 20.31 -8.94
N ASN A 328 0.16 19.18 -8.41
CA ASN A 328 1.53 19.05 -7.93
C ASN A 328 2.51 18.85 -9.11
N PRO A 329 3.49 19.75 -9.31
CA PRO A 329 4.48 19.61 -10.38
C PRO A 329 5.31 18.33 -10.30
N ALA A 330 5.55 17.80 -9.08
CA ALA A 330 6.26 16.53 -8.90
C ALA A 330 5.41 15.33 -9.35
N CYS A 331 4.10 15.35 -9.08
CA CYS A 331 3.17 14.36 -9.61
C CYS A 331 3.15 14.41 -11.14
N HIS A 332 3.05 15.59 -11.74
CA HIS A 332 3.11 15.76 -13.19
C HIS A 332 4.42 15.23 -13.79
N ALA A 333 5.58 15.56 -13.20
CA ALA A 333 6.87 15.04 -13.66
C ALA A 333 6.92 13.50 -13.61
N SER A 334 6.44 12.90 -12.51
CA SER A 334 6.29 11.46 -12.38
C SER A 334 5.30 10.87 -13.39
N LEU A 335 4.16 11.51 -13.64
CA LEU A 335 3.16 11.07 -14.61
C LEU A 335 3.73 11.05 -16.04
N VAL A 336 4.44 12.10 -16.46
CA VAL A 336 5.14 12.15 -17.76
C VAL A 336 6.16 11.02 -17.87
N HIS A 337 6.98 10.81 -16.83
CA HIS A 337 7.94 9.73 -16.80
C HIS A 337 7.26 8.35 -16.87
N ASN A 338 6.18 8.15 -16.10
CA ASN A 338 5.45 6.89 -16.03
C ASN A 338 4.71 6.58 -17.33
N ALA A 339 4.16 7.58 -18.02
CA ALA A 339 3.58 7.40 -19.35
C ALA A 339 4.62 6.87 -20.33
N ARG A 340 5.82 7.47 -20.37
CA ARG A 340 6.94 7.00 -21.21
C ARG A 340 7.44 5.62 -20.82
N GLN A 341 7.63 5.39 -19.52
CA GLN A 341 8.08 4.09 -18.99
C GLN A 341 7.14 2.95 -19.37
N ASN A 342 5.83 3.22 -19.42
CA ASN A 342 4.81 2.25 -19.80
C ASN A 342 4.45 2.28 -21.29
N LYS A 343 5.12 3.12 -22.10
CA LYS A 343 4.92 3.27 -23.55
C LYS A 343 3.50 3.69 -23.93
N VAL A 344 2.95 4.65 -23.19
CA VAL A 344 1.60 5.19 -23.39
C VAL A 344 1.60 6.72 -23.55
N GLU A 345 2.76 7.34 -23.77
CA GLU A 345 2.91 8.79 -23.94
C GLU A 345 2.17 9.36 -25.16
N ALA A 346 1.84 8.52 -26.14
CA ALA A 346 0.99 8.91 -27.27
C ALA A 346 -0.49 9.07 -26.89
N HIS A 347 -0.90 8.44 -25.78
CA HIS A 347 -2.30 8.20 -25.41
C HIS A 347 -2.67 8.79 -24.06
N CYS A 348 -1.68 9.07 -23.22
CA CYS A 348 -1.81 9.76 -21.95
C CYS A 348 -1.16 11.13 -22.10
N ILE A 349 -1.98 12.18 -22.10
CA ILE A 349 -1.59 13.58 -22.27
C ILE A 349 -1.57 14.25 -20.89
N PRO A 350 -0.39 14.42 -20.27
CA PRO A 350 -0.25 14.98 -18.93
C PRO A 350 -0.38 16.51 -18.94
N SER A 351 -0.87 17.06 -17.85
CA SER A 351 -0.97 18.49 -17.59
C SER A 351 -0.78 18.80 -16.10
N CYS A 352 -0.51 20.06 -15.79
CA CYS A 352 -0.26 20.53 -14.44
C CYS A 352 -0.96 21.87 -14.21
N GLU A 353 -2.20 21.82 -13.75
CA GLU A 353 -2.99 23.00 -13.43
C GLU A 353 -4.04 22.70 -12.35
N ASP A 354 -4.78 23.74 -11.95
CA ASP A 354 -5.92 23.62 -11.05
C ASP A 354 -7.00 22.67 -11.61
N GLY A 355 -7.55 21.81 -10.76
CA GLY A 355 -8.52 20.81 -11.17
C GLY A 355 -9.80 21.38 -11.77
N ARG A 356 -10.25 22.57 -11.33
CA ARG A 356 -11.45 23.23 -11.88
C ARG A 356 -11.19 23.74 -13.30
N ALA A 357 -10.04 24.39 -13.48
CA ALA A 357 -9.59 24.85 -14.78
C ALA A 357 -9.43 23.66 -15.75
N PHE A 358 -8.80 22.59 -15.27
CA PHE A 358 -8.60 21.37 -16.05
C PHE A 358 -9.92 20.73 -16.50
N ILE A 359 -10.93 20.62 -15.63
CA ILE A 359 -12.24 20.04 -16.01
C ILE A 359 -12.81 20.75 -17.24
N ARG A 360 -12.80 22.09 -17.26
CA ARG A 360 -13.34 22.86 -18.39
C ARG A 360 -12.42 22.76 -19.62
N ARG A 361 -11.10 22.87 -19.41
CA ARG A 361 -10.11 22.79 -20.48
C ARG A 361 -10.09 21.41 -21.15
N SER A 362 -10.23 20.33 -20.40
CA SER A 362 -10.17 18.96 -20.93
C SER A 362 -11.37 18.66 -21.84
N ILE A 363 -12.54 19.25 -21.57
CA ILE A 363 -13.72 19.17 -22.46
C ILE A 363 -13.42 19.83 -23.81
N LEU A 364 -12.89 21.05 -23.81
CA LEU A 364 -12.51 21.75 -25.04
C LEU A 364 -11.39 21.01 -25.78
N GLN A 365 -10.38 20.54 -25.05
CA GLN A 365 -9.26 19.80 -25.60
C GLN A 365 -9.70 18.49 -26.25
N ALA A 366 -10.62 17.74 -25.63
CA ALA A 366 -11.16 16.51 -26.23
C ALA A 366 -11.89 16.81 -27.54
N TRP A 367 -12.64 17.92 -27.59
CA TRP A 367 -13.34 18.34 -28.79
C TRP A 367 -12.38 18.64 -29.94
N ASP A 368 -11.36 19.47 -29.68
CA ASP A 368 -10.39 19.89 -30.68
C ASP A 368 -9.49 18.75 -31.13
N ALA A 369 -9.08 17.89 -30.19
CA ALA A 369 -8.22 16.74 -30.49
C ALA A 369 -8.90 15.73 -31.42
N ALA A 370 -10.23 15.58 -31.32
CA ALA A 370 -11.02 14.67 -32.15
C ALA A 370 -10.37 13.28 -32.25
N PHE A 371 -10.17 12.64 -31.09
CA PHE A 371 -9.31 11.47 -31.01
C PHE A 371 -9.78 10.35 -31.94
N PRO A 372 -8.86 9.60 -32.58
CA PRO A 372 -9.24 8.49 -33.44
C PRO A 372 -10.15 7.47 -32.72
N ALA A 373 -11.23 7.08 -33.40
CA ALA A 373 -12.19 6.07 -32.92
C ALA A 373 -11.57 4.67 -32.82
N GLN A 374 -10.46 4.48 -33.54
CA GLN A 374 -9.63 3.30 -33.57
C GLN A 374 -8.19 3.75 -33.77
N ASP A 375 -7.26 3.18 -33.02
CA ASP A 375 -5.83 3.30 -33.26
C ASP A 375 -5.16 1.96 -32.96
N ALA A 376 -4.53 1.38 -33.97
CA ALA A 376 -3.82 0.10 -33.84
C ALA A 376 -2.63 0.18 -32.87
N SER A 377 -2.16 1.39 -32.53
CA SER A 377 -1.11 1.64 -31.56
C SER A 377 -1.58 1.52 -30.10
N LEU A 378 -2.90 1.61 -29.84
CA LEU A 378 -3.50 1.57 -28.50
C LEU A 378 -3.56 0.16 -27.87
N MET A 379 -3.38 -0.90 -28.66
CA MET A 379 -3.46 -2.27 -28.15
C MET A 379 -2.08 -2.87 -27.87
N SER A 380 -1.86 -3.33 -26.64
CA SER A 380 -0.64 -4.09 -26.31
C SER A 380 -0.54 -5.37 -27.15
N GLY A 381 0.66 -5.83 -27.48
CA GLY A 381 0.85 -7.08 -28.25
C GLY A 381 0.20 -8.30 -27.60
N ARG A 382 0.09 -8.33 -26.27
CA ARG A 382 -0.60 -9.38 -25.51
C ARG A 382 -2.12 -9.27 -25.66
N GLN A 383 -2.67 -8.06 -25.72
CA GLN A 383 -4.09 -7.77 -25.94
C GLN A 383 -4.50 -8.10 -27.38
N LYS A 384 -3.69 -7.68 -28.37
CA LYS A 384 -3.81 -8.12 -29.79
C LYS A 384 -3.84 -9.65 -29.91
N ARG A 385 -3.01 -10.36 -29.13
CA ARG A 385 -2.94 -11.83 -29.16
C ARG A 385 -4.10 -12.50 -28.41
N ARG A 386 -4.62 -11.86 -27.35
CA ARG A 386 -5.79 -12.34 -26.58
C ARG A 386 -7.07 -12.20 -27.40
N GLU A 387 -7.31 -11.04 -27.99
CA GLU A 387 -8.47 -10.78 -28.86
C GLU A 387 -8.47 -11.68 -30.11
N ARG A 388 -7.30 -12.04 -30.65
CA ARG A 388 -7.16 -13.03 -31.72
C ARG A 388 -7.50 -14.47 -31.31
N LYS A 389 -7.32 -14.84 -30.04
CA LYS A 389 -7.54 -16.22 -29.54
C LYS A 389 -8.89 -16.41 -28.88
N THR A 390 -9.46 -15.36 -28.34
CA THR A 390 -10.75 -15.36 -27.65
C THR A 390 -11.39 -14.02 -27.95
N PRO A 391 -12.24 -13.92 -28.99
CA PRO A 391 -13.05 -12.74 -29.20
C PRO A 391 -13.84 -12.51 -27.92
N SER A 392 -13.61 -11.39 -27.24
CA SER A 392 -14.33 -11.09 -25.99
C SER A 392 -15.80 -10.90 -26.33
N GLU A 393 -16.71 -11.64 -25.67
CA GLU A 393 -18.16 -11.44 -25.80
C GLU A 393 -18.60 -10.01 -25.42
N THR A 394 -17.74 -9.26 -24.74
CA THR A 394 -17.95 -7.86 -24.33
C THR A 394 -17.54 -6.82 -25.37
N MET A 395 -16.98 -7.20 -26.53
CA MET A 395 -16.67 -6.24 -27.60
C MET A 395 -17.90 -6.07 -28.50
N PRO A 396 -18.50 -4.86 -28.57
CA PRO A 396 -19.70 -4.65 -29.39
C PRO A 396 -19.47 -4.95 -30.87
N SER A 397 -20.53 -5.43 -31.52
CA SER A 397 -20.70 -5.48 -32.97
C SER A 397 -20.43 -4.09 -33.57
N ALA A 398 -19.28 -3.93 -34.24
CA ALA A 398 -18.76 -2.73 -34.90
C ALA A 398 -18.64 -1.48 -34.00
N LEU A 399 -17.41 -1.06 -33.73
CA LEU A 399 -17.11 0.22 -33.09
C LEU A 399 -17.56 1.39 -33.98
N ASP A 400 -18.22 2.38 -33.40
CA ASP A 400 -18.56 3.64 -34.06
C ASP A 400 -17.27 4.26 -34.63
N PRO A 401 -17.17 4.48 -35.95
CA PRO A 401 -15.96 4.95 -36.62
C PRO A 401 -15.69 6.44 -36.44
N ARG A 402 -16.63 7.21 -35.85
CA ARG A 402 -16.48 8.66 -35.69
C ARG A 402 -15.40 9.01 -34.65
N PRO A 403 -14.63 10.08 -34.88
CA PRO A 403 -13.69 10.59 -33.90
C PRO A 403 -14.33 10.88 -32.53
N ARG A 404 -13.57 10.67 -31.46
CA ARG A 404 -14.02 10.84 -30.08
C ARG A 404 -13.74 12.27 -29.64
N ARG A 405 -14.80 13.08 -29.64
CA ARG A 405 -14.76 14.51 -29.29
C ARG A 405 -15.22 14.84 -27.88
N LEU A 406 -15.98 13.94 -27.24
CA LEU A 406 -16.51 14.16 -25.89
C LEU A 406 -15.88 13.18 -24.90
N ILE A 407 -15.74 13.65 -23.66
CA ILE A 407 -15.24 12.84 -22.55
C ILE A 407 -16.28 11.81 -22.17
N ASP A 408 -15.85 10.56 -21.99
CA ASP A 408 -16.71 9.45 -21.55
C ASP A 408 -16.71 9.32 -20.03
N HIS A 409 -15.55 9.52 -19.39
CA HIS A 409 -15.35 9.37 -17.96
C HIS A 409 -14.50 10.50 -17.37
N PHE A 410 -14.94 11.07 -16.26
CA PHE A 410 -14.10 11.87 -15.35
C PHE A 410 -13.75 11.04 -14.12
N VAL A 411 -12.49 11.11 -13.68
CA VAL A 411 -12.01 10.50 -12.44
C VAL A 411 -11.45 11.59 -11.54
N MET A 412 -11.87 11.60 -10.28
CA MET A 412 -11.50 12.62 -9.29
C MET A 412 -11.13 11.97 -7.97
N ASN A 413 -9.86 11.57 -7.83
CA ASN A 413 -9.35 10.86 -6.65
C ASN A 413 -8.68 11.81 -5.63
N LEU A 414 -9.46 12.75 -5.09
CA LEU A 414 -9.02 13.64 -4.00
C LEU A 414 -10.04 13.61 -2.84
N PRO A 415 -10.12 12.52 -2.06
CA PRO A 415 -11.35 12.18 -1.32
C PRO A 415 -11.76 13.17 -0.23
N ALA A 416 -10.87 14.04 0.23
CA ALA A 416 -11.26 15.04 1.22
C ALA A 416 -12.03 16.21 0.62
N THR A 417 -11.79 16.57 -0.65
CA THR A 417 -12.33 17.79 -1.27
C THR A 417 -12.89 17.59 -2.68
N ALA A 418 -12.77 16.40 -3.29
CA ALA A 418 -13.16 16.21 -4.69
C ALA A 418 -14.62 16.54 -4.99
N LEU A 419 -15.55 16.34 -4.05
CA LEU A 419 -16.95 16.74 -4.23
C LEU A 419 -17.10 18.25 -4.48
N GLU A 420 -16.24 19.07 -3.88
CA GLU A 420 -16.28 20.52 -4.06
C GLU A 420 -15.99 20.92 -5.49
N PHE A 421 -15.31 20.10 -6.30
CA PHE A 421 -14.97 20.39 -7.68
C PHE A 421 -16.13 20.16 -8.67
N LEU A 422 -17.26 19.62 -8.22
CA LEU A 422 -18.41 19.28 -9.07
C LEU A 422 -19.12 20.50 -9.70
N ASP A 423 -19.05 21.66 -9.06
CA ASP A 423 -19.47 22.97 -9.63
C ASP A 423 -18.71 23.33 -10.91
N ALA A 424 -17.52 22.79 -11.16
CA ALA A 424 -16.77 23.04 -12.40
C ALA A 424 -17.47 22.48 -13.65
N PHE A 425 -18.42 21.55 -13.49
CA PHE A 425 -19.24 21.04 -14.58
C PHE A 425 -20.41 21.97 -14.96
N ARG A 426 -20.77 22.92 -14.09
CA ARG A 426 -21.88 23.85 -14.33
C ARG A 426 -21.59 24.69 -15.58
N GLY A 427 -22.46 24.59 -16.58
CA GLY A 427 -22.35 25.32 -17.84
C GLY A 427 -21.19 24.90 -18.74
N ALA A 428 -20.51 23.78 -18.45
CA ALA A 428 -19.32 23.38 -19.20
C ALA A 428 -19.62 23.11 -20.70
N TYR A 429 -20.82 22.62 -21.03
CA TYR A 429 -21.23 22.46 -22.44
C TYR A 429 -21.78 23.74 -23.05
N THR A 430 -22.19 24.73 -22.26
CA THR A 430 -22.43 26.08 -22.79
C THR A 430 -21.13 26.71 -23.29
N ASP A 431 -20.04 26.54 -22.55
CA ASP A 431 -18.72 27.00 -22.98
C ASP A 431 -18.23 26.21 -24.20
N LEU A 432 -18.41 24.88 -24.20
CA LEU A 432 -18.12 24.06 -25.38
C LEU A 432 -18.95 24.47 -26.60
N ALA A 433 -20.25 24.73 -26.45
CA ALA A 433 -21.12 25.15 -27.54
C ALA A 433 -20.70 26.50 -28.14
N LYS A 434 -20.20 27.44 -27.32
CA LYS A 434 -19.62 28.70 -27.80
C LYS A 434 -18.35 28.49 -28.61
N HIS A 435 -17.54 27.49 -28.23
CA HIS A 435 -16.28 27.15 -28.90
C HIS A 435 -16.49 26.34 -30.19
N ALA A 436 -17.27 25.28 -30.11
CA ALA A 436 -17.50 24.30 -31.17
C ALA A 436 -18.63 24.66 -32.14
N GLY A 437 -19.54 25.55 -31.74
CA GLY A 437 -20.83 25.77 -32.37
C GLY A 437 -21.91 24.85 -31.77
N TYR A 438 -23.04 25.44 -31.38
CA TYR A 438 -24.16 24.73 -30.73
C TYR A 438 -24.69 23.57 -31.60
N GLU A 439 -24.92 23.82 -32.88
CA GLU A 439 -25.43 22.80 -33.81
C GLU A 439 -24.47 21.60 -33.94
N ALA A 440 -23.17 21.87 -34.01
CA ALA A 440 -22.16 20.81 -34.11
C ALA A 440 -22.12 19.95 -32.83
N LEU A 441 -22.20 20.58 -31.65
CA LEU A 441 -22.25 19.87 -30.37
C LEU A 441 -23.52 19.02 -30.24
N GLU A 442 -24.69 19.57 -30.54
CA GLU A 442 -25.95 18.81 -30.47
C GLU A 442 -25.97 17.66 -31.49
N ALA A 443 -25.42 17.87 -32.69
CA ALA A 443 -25.27 16.80 -33.68
C ALA A 443 -24.38 15.66 -33.15
N GLU A 444 -23.25 15.96 -32.50
CA GLU A 444 -22.37 14.95 -31.88
C GLU A 444 -23.08 14.21 -30.73
N ILE A 445 -23.86 14.91 -29.91
CA ILE A 445 -24.63 14.29 -28.82
C ILE A 445 -25.71 13.34 -29.37
N GLN A 446 -26.47 13.79 -30.37
CA GLN A 446 -27.49 12.96 -31.03
C GLN A 446 -26.85 11.74 -31.71
N ALA A 447 -25.72 11.96 -32.35
CA ALA A 447 -24.88 10.94 -32.95
C ALA A 447 -24.45 9.88 -31.90
N ARG A 448 -24.05 10.28 -30.69
CA ARG A 448 -23.74 9.36 -29.58
C ARG A 448 -24.95 8.59 -29.08
N GLN A 449 -26.12 9.22 -28.97
CA GLN A 449 -27.35 8.54 -28.52
C GLN A 449 -27.77 7.38 -29.43
N GLN A 450 -27.42 7.45 -30.71
CA GLN A 450 -27.70 6.40 -31.69
C GLN A 450 -26.63 5.29 -31.72
N ALA A 451 -25.52 5.47 -30.99
CA ALA A 451 -24.40 4.53 -30.94
C ALA A 451 -24.51 3.65 -29.67
N PRO A 452 -24.81 2.34 -29.78
CA PRO A 452 -25.09 1.47 -28.62
C PRO A 452 -23.97 1.34 -27.58
N GLN A 453 -22.75 1.73 -27.93
CA GLN A 453 -21.54 1.63 -27.10
C GLN A 453 -21.12 2.97 -26.47
N LEU A 454 -21.81 4.06 -26.78
CA LEU A 454 -21.50 5.39 -26.27
C LEU A 454 -22.66 5.91 -25.43
N GLU A 455 -22.32 6.73 -24.46
CA GLU A 455 -23.28 7.47 -23.67
C GLU A 455 -23.18 8.96 -24.05
N PRO A 456 -24.31 9.67 -24.17
CA PRO A 456 -24.31 11.09 -24.53
C PRO A 456 -23.66 11.96 -23.45
N TRP A 457 -23.79 11.56 -22.19
CA TRP A 457 -23.31 12.33 -21.05
C TRP A 457 -22.15 11.63 -20.35
N PRO A 458 -21.09 12.37 -19.95
CA PRO A 458 -19.96 11.79 -19.23
C PRO A 458 -20.39 11.17 -17.89
N MET A 459 -19.72 10.07 -17.52
CA MET A 459 -19.77 9.49 -16.18
C MET A 459 -18.74 10.20 -15.32
N VAL A 460 -19.12 10.65 -14.13
CA VAL A 460 -18.19 11.20 -13.13
C VAL A 460 -18.00 10.17 -12.04
N HIS A 461 -16.74 9.80 -11.79
CA HIS A 461 -16.31 8.99 -10.65
C HIS A 461 -15.57 9.89 -9.66
N VAL A 462 -16.20 10.21 -8.54
CA VAL A 462 -15.66 11.11 -7.53
C VAL A 462 -15.45 10.36 -6.21
N HIS A 463 -14.20 10.27 -5.78
CA HIS A 463 -13.88 9.68 -4.49
C HIS A 463 -14.15 10.69 -3.37
N CYS A 464 -14.67 10.22 -2.24
CA CYS A 464 -14.98 11.08 -1.11
C CYS A 464 -14.86 10.34 0.23
N PHE A 465 -14.61 11.08 1.31
CA PHE A 465 -14.80 10.57 2.67
C PHE A 465 -16.18 10.92 3.21
N THR A 466 -16.72 10.05 4.06
CA THR A 466 -17.84 10.35 4.97
C THR A 466 -17.45 10.04 6.41
N LYS A 467 -17.97 10.82 7.36
CA LYS A 467 -17.93 10.51 8.80
C LYS A 467 -19.26 9.95 9.31
N ASP A 468 -20.34 10.12 8.55
CA ASP A 468 -21.65 9.53 8.82
C ASP A 468 -21.71 8.18 8.10
N VAL A 469 -21.08 7.17 8.72
CA VAL A 469 -20.95 5.83 8.13
C VAL A 469 -22.30 5.09 8.07
N GLU A 470 -23.23 5.44 8.96
CA GLU A 470 -24.57 4.84 9.01
C GLU A 470 -25.47 5.38 7.89
N HIS A 471 -25.35 6.67 7.55
CA HIS A 471 -26.13 7.33 6.50
C HIS A 471 -25.26 7.84 5.35
N ALA A 472 -24.22 7.07 5.00
CA ALA A 472 -23.20 7.46 4.03
C ALA A 472 -23.77 7.96 2.70
N ALA A 473 -24.79 7.27 2.16
CA ALA A 473 -25.40 7.65 0.89
C ALA A 473 -26.11 9.01 0.96
N THR A 474 -26.87 9.25 2.03
CA THR A 474 -27.58 10.52 2.22
C THR A 474 -26.60 11.69 2.40
N ASP A 475 -25.57 11.53 3.23
CA ASP A 475 -24.53 12.56 3.43
C ASP A 475 -23.80 12.88 2.12
N ILE A 476 -23.28 11.85 1.45
CA ILE A 476 -22.48 12.02 0.23
C ILE A 476 -23.31 12.65 -0.88
N CYS A 477 -24.54 12.16 -1.11
CA CYS A 477 -25.42 12.73 -2.12
C CYS A 477 -25.83 14.17 -1.80
N ALA A 478 -26.07 14.52 -0.53
CA ALA A 478 -26.40 15.89 -0.15
C ALA A 478 -25.24 16.85 -0.44
N ARG A 479 -24.01 16.50 -0.05
CA ARG A 479 -22.81 17.32 -0.33
C ARG A 479 -22.51 17.40 -1.82
N ALA A 480 -22.62 16.28 -2.53
CA ALA A 480 -22.46 16.25 -3.98
C ALA A 480 -23.51 17.10 -4.69
N SER A 481 -24.78 17.06 -4.25
CA SER A 481 -25.87 17.87 -4.81
C SER A 481 -25.61 19.36 -4.62
N ALA A 482 -25.19 19.76 -3.42
CA ALA A 482 -24.87 21.15 -3.11
C ALA A 482 -23.73 21.69 -3.99
N ALA A 483 -22.65 20.92 -4.15
CA ALA A 483 -21.53 21.29 -5.00
C ALA A 483 -21.88 21.24 -6.49
N LEU A 484 -22.65 20.25 -6.95
CA LEU A 484 -23.08 20.15 -8.34
C LEU A 484 -24.10 21.22 -8.72
N GLY A 485 -24.94 21.66 -7.76
CA GLY A 485 -26.05 22.59 -8.01
C GLY A 485 -27.30 21.91 -8.57
N ALA A 486 -27.38 20.58 -8.44
CA ALA A 486 -28.48 19.75 -8.90
C ALA A 486 -28.70 18.60 -7.92
N HIS A 487 -29.94 18.15 -7.76
CA HIS A 487 -30.24 17.05 -6.85
C HIS A 487 -29.75 15.71 -7.41
N LEU A 488 -28.92 15.01 -6.63
CA LEU A 488 -28.54 13.62 -6.84
C LEU A 488 -29.25 12.77 -5.79
N ALA A 489 -30.21 11.95 -6.22
CA ALA A 489 -30.87 11.02 -5.33
C ALA A 489 -29.99 9.76 -5.12
N PRO A 490 -29.94 9.17 -3.92
CA PRO A 490 -29.22 7.92 -3.68
C PRO A 490 -29.62 6.75 -4.60
N SER A 491 -30.84 6.74 -5.13
CA SER A 491 -31.34 5.73 -6.08
C SER A 491 -30.71 5.84 -7.48
N ASP A 492 -30.22 7.02 -7.85
CA ASP A 492 -29.84 7.35 -9.22
C ASP A 492 -28.31 7.38 -9.41
N VAL A 493 -27.59 7.03 -8.35
CA VAL A 493 -26.12 7.03 -8.30
C VAL A 493 -25.60 5.67 -7.88
N SER A 494 -24.38 5.35 -8.28
CA SER A 494 -23.65 4.21 -7.75
C SER A 494 -22.72 4.68 -6.65
N LEU A 495 -22.83 4.08 -5.47
CA LEU A 495 -21.98 4.38 -4.34
C LEU A 495 -21.20 3.13 -3.92
N HIS A 496 -19.89 3.13 -4.16
CA HIS A 496 -19.02 2.00 -3.85
C HIS A 496 -18.17 2.28 -2.62
N LEU A 497 -18.29 1.44 -1.58
CA LEU A 497 -17.41 1.51 -0.40
C LEU A 497 -16.00 1.02 -0.79
N VAL A 498 -15.05 1.94 -0.82
CA VAL A 498 -13.65 1.65 -1.19
C VAL A 498 -12.92 1.01 -0.02
N ARG A 499 -13.02 1.62 1.18
CA ARG A 499 -12.37 1.13 2.40
C ARG A 499 -12.80 1.93 3.63
N SER A 500 -12.64 1.33 4.80
CA SER A 500 -12.56 2.07 6.05
C SER A 500 -11.18 2.71 6.25
N VAL A 501 -11.19 4.00 6.62
CA VAL A 501 -9.99 4.85 6.73
C VAL A 501 -9.57 4.97 8.18
N ALA A 502 -10.53 5.20 9.07
CA ALA A 502 -10.37 5.30 10.51
C ALA A 502 -11.71 4.93 11.18
N PRO A 503 -11.78 4.75 12.52
CA PRO A 503 -13.06 4.65 13.21
C PRO A 503 -13.99 5.78 12.79
N ASN A 504 -15.22 5.44 12.39
CA ASN A 504 -16.26 6.37 11.92
C ASN A 504 -15.80 7.25 10.73
N LYS A 505 -14.95 6.72 9.85
CA LYS A 505 -14.56 7.39 8.61
C LYS A 505 -14.33 6.39 7.50
N ASP A 506 -15.21 6.42 6.50
CA ASP A 506 -15.13 5.58 5.32
C ASP A 506 -14.81 6.38 4.06
N MET A 507 -14.20 5.71 3.09
CA MET A 507 -13.94 6.22 1.75
C MET A 507 -14.88 5.54 0.77
N TYR A 508 -15.53 6.34 -0.06
CA TYR A 508 -16.44 5.91 -1.12
C TYR A 508 -16.00 6.44 -2.48
N CYS A 509 -16.48 5.78 -3.53
CA CYS A 509 -16.49 6.28 -4.90
C CYS A 509 -17.95 6.49 -5.31
N LEU A 510 -18.37 7.74 -5.45
CA LEU A 510 -19.66 8.13 -5.99
C LEU A 510 -19.53 8.20 -7.52
N SER A 511 -20.38 7.45 -8.23
CA SER A 511 -20.42 7.44 -9.70
C SER A 511 -21.81 7.81 -10.20
N PHE A 512 -21.89 8.81 -11.08
CA PHE A 512 -23.15 9.26 -11.67
C PHE A 512 -22.93 9.88 -13.06
N ARG A 513 -23.96 9.81 -13.92
CA ARG A 513 -23.96 10.49 -15.21
C ARG A 513 -24.31 11.97 -15.00
N LEU A 514 -23.55 12.87 -15.61
CA LEU A 514 -23.80 14.31 -15.47
C LEU A 514 -25.17 14.68 -16.05
N PRO A 515 -26.06 15.32 -15.27
CA PRO A 515 -27.36 15.74 -15.79
C PRO A 515 -27.20 16.83 -16.86
N ARG A 516 -27.96 16.73 -17.96
CA ARG A 516 -27.92 17.73 -19.05
C ARG A 516 -28.11 19.15 -18.54
N HIS A 517 -29.04 19.39 -17.62
CA HIS A 517 -29.32 20.74 -17.11
C HIS A 517 -28.17 21.34 -16.27
N VAL A 518 -27.23 20.53 -15.79
CA VAL A 518 -26.00 21.04 -15.14
C VAL A 518 -25.01 21.51 -16.20
N LEU A 519 -24.87 20.76 -17.29
CA LEU A 519 -23.89 21.04 -18.34
C LEU A 519 -24.19 22.33 -19.12
N TYR A 520 -25.43 22.81 -19.12
CA TYR A 520 -25.83 24.03 -19.81
C TYR A 520 -26.25 25.10 -18.80
N HIS A 521 -25.84 26.35 -19.00
CA HIS A 521 -26.45 27.49 -18.33
C HIS A 521 -27.88 27.66 -18.83
N HIS A 522 -28.78 28.03 -17.91
CA HIS A 522 -30.12 28.49 -18.23
C HIS A 522 -30.09 29.89 -18.83
#